data_AF-A0A952SR37-F1
#
_entry.id   AF-A0A952SR37-F1
#
_cell.length_a   1.000
_cell.length_b   1.000
_cell.length_c   1.000
_cell.angle_alpha   90.00
_cell.angle_beta   90.00
_cell.angle_gamma   90.00
#
_symmetry.space_group_name_H-M   'P 1'
#
loop_
_entity.id
_entity.type
_entity.pdbx_description
1 polymer ?
#
loop_
_entity_poly.entity_id
_entity_poly.type
_entity_poly.pdbx_seq_one_letter_code
_entity_poly.pdbx_strand_id
1 'polypeptide(L)'
;MKWILGVVLALVVLVGAGAFLGVPALMKSLEQERAAARAKLEAMEMEIVAREAQERAAADAARVQDASLARLEAELARAEPVKGKSDAERLEAAWAWVRANRDADRPYNELEATMLALLDAFFDGEERSALWMINTSMIEFEMIRSLDVDGDGQVTDEEFEMFMKENVSLMMATDHPYFIDRFDTDGDGKLSMDERMAIMETMSGTGAMSGALERAQLEAWDTDYDGVLSDAERDAGRAAAKARFTEMMDAAFEMDLSHLSEEQRAATLAQIEAQRDAMMEMQNEAMMSWAVAEKFFEAMRLENMSPEELRAAMMQDMPPSPDYMSFDADGDGVLDEAETAAFHAATQSMSDEMMEWAARQGAMMLRMQFEHASRQSDLNGDGLMSPDEWERRLEMLTLERDRRLFLQSYDLDRDGRVTSDELGKYLDWHNAGSLRSDANYDGVIDARDLELMLRLYREQ
;
A
#
# COMPACT_ATOMS: atom_id res chain seq x y z
N MET A 1 -51.98 12.66 -81.35
CA MET A 1 -52.05 13.05 -79.92
C MET A 1 -53.24 13.98 -79.63
N LYS A 2 -54.48 13.57 -79.97
CA LYS A 2 -55.71 14.32 -79.62
C LYS A 2 -56.41 13.75 -78.37
N TRP A 3 -55.79 12.77 -77.69
CA TRP A 3 -56.33 12.10 -76.51
C TRP A 3 -55.70 12.55 -75.18
N ILE A 4 -54.51 13.18 -75.20
CA ILE A 4 -53.83 13.64 -73.97
C ILE A 4 -54.38 15.01 -73.51
N LEU A 5 -54.91 15.83 -74.43
CA LEU A 5 -55.50 17.13 -74.10
C LEU A 5 -56.86 17.00 -73.37
N GLY A 6 -57.53 15.84 -73.47
CA GLY A 6 -58.83 15.61 -72.83
C GLY A 6 -58.74 15.30 -71.33
N VAL A 7 -57.64 14.69 -70.86
CA VAL A 7 -57.48 14.29 -69.46
C VAL A 7 -56.98 15.47 -68.60
N VAL A 8 -56.16 16.36 -69.17
CA VAL A 8 -55.67 17.56 -68.46
C VAL A 8 -56.78 18.61 -68.29
N LEU A 9 -57.70 18.74 -69.25
CA LEU A 9 -58.82 19.69 -69.13
C LEU A 9 -59.90 19.23 -68.13
N ALA A 10 -60.09 17.92 -67.96
CA ALA A 10 -61.05 17.38 -66.99
C ALA A 10 -60.57 17.53 -65.52
N LEU A 11 -59.26 17.51 -65.28
CA LEU A 11 -58.68 17.76 -63.95
C LEU A 11 -58.67 19.25 -63.57
N VAL A 12 -58.57 20.16 -64.55
CA VAL A 12 -58.61 21.62 -64.29
C VAL A 12 -60.05 22.10 -63.99
N VAL A 13 -61.08 21.44 -64.51
CA VAL A 13 -62.49 21.81 -64.23
C VAL A 13 -62.98 21.23 -62.89
N LEU A 14 -62.38 20.15 -62.36
CA LEU A 14 -62.77 19.58 -61.05
C LEU A 14 -62.08 20.22 -59.83
N VAL A 15 -61.00 21.00 -60.01
CA VAL A 15 -60.34 21.73 -58.90
C VAL A 15 -60.88 23.16 -58.75
N GLY A 16 -61.61 23.67 -59.75
CA GLY A 16 -62.12 25.05 -59.81
C GLY A 16 -63.23 25.44 -58.83
N ALA A 17 -63.73 24.54 -57.98
CA ALA A 17 -64.82 24.84 -57.05
C ALA A 17 -64.57 24.46 -55.57
N GLY A 18 -63.37 23.99 -55.19
CA GLY A 18 -63.11 23.52 -53.82
C GLY A 18 -61.77 23.90 -53.17
N ALA A 19 -60.79 24.43 -53.92
CA ALA A 19 -59.41 24.49 -53.45
C ALA A 19 -58.87 25.89 -53.09
N PHE A 20 -59.72 26.90 -52.86
CA PHE A 20 -59.26 28.26 -52.48
C PHE A 20 -59.22 28.52 -50.96
N LEU A 21 -59.62 27.55 -50.13
CA LEU A 21 -59.59 27.69 -48.65
C LEU A 21 -58.40 26.98 -47.97
N GLY A 22 -57.53 26.29 -48.71
CA GLY A 22 -56.40 25.53 -48.15
C GLY A 22 -55.00 26.07 -48.45
N VAL A 23 -54.84 27.01 -49.40
CA VAL A 23 -53.52 27.49 -49.87
C VAL A 23 -52.68 28.15 -48.76
N PRO A 24 -53.25 29.00 -47.87
CA PRO A 24 -52.48 29.57 -46.76
C PRO A 24 -52.06 28.52 -45.73
N ALA A 25 -52.91 27.51 -45.48
CA ALA A 25 -52.61 26.41 -44.57
C ALA A 25 -51.51 25.49 -45.14
N LEU A 26 -51.53 25.24 -46.44
CA LEU A 26 -50.51 24.47 -47.15
C LEU A 26 -49.14 25.20 -47.16
N MET A 27 -49.15 26.52 -47.39
CA MET A 27 -47.93 27.34 -47.34
C MET A 27 -47.33 27.37 -45.93
N LYS A 28 -48.18 27.50 -44.89
CA LYS A 28 -47.74 27.45 -43.49
C LYS A 28 -47.18 26.08 -43.10
N SER A 29 -47.80 25.00 -43.61
CA SER A 29 -47.29 23.63 -43.43
C SER A 29 -45.92 23.43 -44.09
N LEU A 30 -45.72 23.96 -45.30
CA LEU A 30 -44.45 23.90 -46.01
C LEU A 30 -43.36 24.75 -45.34
N GLU A 31 -43.71 25.90 -44.76
CA GLU A 31 -42.79 26.69 -43.95
C GLU A 31 -42.40 25.97 -42.65
N GLN A 32 -43.35 25.31 -41.99
CA GLN A 32 -43.08 24.48 -40.82
C GLN A 32 -42.19 23.28 -41.15
N GLU A 33 -42.44 22.58 -42.26
CA GLU A 33 -41.58 21.47 -42.71
C GLU A 33 -40.18 21.95 -43.10
N ARG A 34 -40.06 23.12 -43.75
CA ARG A 34 -38.75 23.71 -44.08
C ARG A 34 -38.00 24.17 -42.83
N ALA A 35 -38.69 24.74 -41.85
CA ALA A 35 -38.09 25.12 -40.57
C ALA A 35 -37.63 23.88 -39.80
N ALA A 36 -38.44 22.82 -39.77
CA ALA A 36 -38.08 21.54 -39.16
C ALA A 36 -36.89 20.88 -39.88
N ALA A 37 -36.85 20.93 -41.21
CA ALA A 37 -35.73 20.41 -42.00
C ALA A 37 -34.43 21.20 -41.75
N ARG A 38 -34.50 22.53 -41.61
CA ARG A 38 -33.34 23.37 -41.26
C ARG A 38 -32.84 23.09 -39.84
N ALA A 39 -33.74 23.02 -38.86
CA ALA A 39 -33.37 22.68 -37.49
C ALA A 39 -32.72 21.28 -37.40
N LYS A 40 -33.20 20.32 -38.20
CA LYS A 40 -32.61 18.98 -38.27
C LYS A 40 -31.22 18.98 -38.93
N LEU A 41 -31.02 19.84 -39.94
CA LEU A 41 -29.72 20.01 -40.59
C LEU A 41 -28.71 20.67 -39.64
N GLU A 42 -29.10 21.73 -38.95
CA GLU A 42 -28.27 22.42 -37.95
C GLU A 42 -27.89 21.49 -36.77
N ALA A 43 -28.83 20.64 -36.33
CA ALA A 43 -28.55 19.63 -35.32
C ALA A 43 -27.54 18.57 -35.80
N MET A 44 -27.66 18.12 -37.06
CA MET A 44 -26.70 17.20 -37.67
C MET A 44 -25.32 17.83 -37.84
N GLU A 45 -25.24 19.10 -38.25
CA GLU A 45 -23.98 19.82 -38.38
C GLU A 45 -23.29 19.99 -37.02
N MET A 46 -24.06 20.32 -35.97
CA MET A 46 -23.53 20.39 -34.60
C MET A 46 -23.02 19.03 -34.10
N GLU A 47 -23.74 17.95 -34.41
CA GLU A 47 -23.33 16.58 -34.05
C GLU A 47 -22.05 16.15 -34.79
N ILE A 48 -21.94 16.49 -36.07
CA ILE A 48 -20.72 16.25 -36.87
C ILE A 48 -19.55 17.05 -36.29
N VAL A 49 -19.73 18.33 -35.99
CA VAL A 49 -18.67 19.16 -35.40
C VAL A 49 -18.25 18.66 -34.02
N ALA A 50 -19.19 18.22 -33.19
CA ALA A 50 -18.90 17.62 -31.89
C ALA A 50 -18.11 16.32 -32.04
N ARG A 51 -18.48 15.48 -33.00
CA ARG A 51 -17.78 14.23 -33.30
C ARG A 51 -16.38 14.47 -33.86
N GLU A 52 -16.21 15.42 -34.79
CA GLU A 52 -14.89 15.80 -35.32
C GLU A 52 -13.99 16.38 -34.23
N ALA A 53 -14.55 17.17 -33.30
CA ALA A 53 -13.81 17.66 -32.13
C ALA A 53 -13.37 16.51 -31.21
N GLN A 54 -14.25 15.53 -30.97
CA GLN A 54 -13.94 14.34 -30.17
C GLN A 54 -12.89 13.45 -30.83
N GLU A 55 -12.98 13.22 -32.15
CA GLU A 55 -11.99 12.46 -32.93
C GLU A 55 -10.63 13.16 -32.98
N ARG A 56 -10.62 14.51 -33.05
CA ARG A 56 -9.38 15.29 -33.00
C ARG A 56 -8.73 15.26 -31.62
N ALA A 57 -9.52 15.39 -30.54
CA ALA A 57 -9.02 15.23 -29.18
C ALA A 57 -8.42 13.84 -28.95
N ALA A 58 -9.06 12.78 -29.45
CA ALA A 58 -8.54 11.42 -29.36
C ALA A 58 -7.22 11.23 -30.15
N ALA A 59 -7.10 11.83 -31.34
CA ALA A 59 -5.88 11.77 -32.16
C ALA A 59 -4.72 12.58 -31.56
N ASP A 60 -5.02 13.73 -30.95
CA ASP A 60 -4.02 14.53 -30.24
C ASP A 60 -3.58 13.80 -28.97
N ALA A 61 -4.48 13.19 -28.19
CA ALA A 61 -4.14 12.36 -27.04
C ALA A 61 -3.23 11.16 -27.39
N ALA A 62 -3.52 10.46 -28.49
CA ALA A 62 -2.67 9.36 -28.98
C ALA A 62 -1.26 9.83 -29.40
N ARG A 63 -1.14 11.03 -29.98
CA ARG A 63 0.16 11.62 -30.36
C ARG A 63 0.98 12.05 -29.16
N VAL A 64 0.34 12.59 -28.12
CA VAL A 64 1.04 12.97 -26.88
C VAL A 64 1.56 11.70 -26.20
N GLN A 65 0.74 10.62 -26.13
CA GLN A 65 1.15 9.31 -25.59
C GLN A 65 2.46 8.79 -26.21
N ASP A 66 2.62 8.89 -27.53
CA ASP A 66 3.87 8.52 -28.20
C ASP A 66 5.07 9.39 -27.79
N ALA A 67 4.87 10.66 -27.45
CA ALA A 67 5.95 11.60 -27.15
C ALA A 67 6.49 11.46 -25.72
N SER A 68 5.63 11.39 -24.69
CA SER A 68 6.07 11.19 -23.31
C SER A 68 6.67 9.79 -23.13
N LEU A 69 6.08 8.77 -23.77
CA LEU A 69 6.63 7.41 -23.75
C LEU A 69 8.00 7.34 -24.43
N ALA A 70 8.17 7.97 -25.60
CA ALA A 70 9.48 8.04 -26.25
C ALA A 70 10.53 8.80 -25.41
N ARG A 71 10.10 9.82 -24.65
CA ARG A 71 10.97 10.53 -23.71
C ARG A 71 11.39 9.60 -22.57
N LEU A 72 10.46 8.86 -21.96
CA LEU A 72 10.75 7.88 -20.92
C LEU A 72 11.77 6.83 -21.39
N GLU A 73 11.56 6.24 -22.57
CA GLU A 73 12.48 5.27 -23.15
C GLU A 73 13.87 5.86 -23.40
N ALA A 74 13.94 7.12 -23.82
CA ALA A 74 15.20 7.82 -24.06
C ALA A 74 15.95 8.19 -22.78
N GLU A 75 15.24 8.57 -21.71
CA GLU A 75 15.85 8.80 -20.39
C GLU A 75 16.37 7.48 -19.80
N LEU A 76 15.57 6.40 -19.87
CA LEU A 76 16.01 5.08 -19.42
C LEU A 76 17.26 4.60 -20.16
N ALA A 77 17.34 4.82 -21.48
CA ALA A 77 18.52 4.46 -22.26
C ALA A 77 19.78 5.27 -21.91
N ARG A 78 19.65 6.40 -21.22
CA ARG A 78 20.77 7.26 -20.76
C ARG A 78 21.08 7.10 -19.28
N ALA A 79 20.21 6.44 -18.52
CA ALA A 79 20.36 6.30 -17.09
C ALA A 79 21.66 5.57 -16.75
N GLU A 80 22.33 5.99 -15.68
CA GLU A 80 23.52 5.30 -15.20
C GLU A 80 23.13 3.92 -14.65
N PRO A 81 24.01 2.91 -14.79
CA PRO A 81 23.76 1.61 -14.18
C PRO A 81 23.67 1.74 -12.66
N VAL A 82 22.67 1.05 -12.10
CA VAL A 82 22.40 0.99 -10.65
C VAL A 82 23.65 0.52 -9.89
N LYS A 83 23.90 1.15 -8.73
CA LYS A 83 25.00 0.77 -7.82
C LYS A 83 24.44 -0.12 -6.72
N GLY A 84 25.11 -1.23 -6.41
CA GLY A 84 24.69 -2.17 -5.36
C GLY A 84 24.61 -3.61 -5.87
N LYS A 85 24.30 -4.56 -4.97
CA LYS A 85 24.01 -5.94 -5.35
C LYS A 85 22.59 -6.05 -5.91
N SER A 86 22.43 -6.76 -7.02
CA SER A 86 21.11 -7.17 -7.52
C SER A 86 20.42 -8.14 -6.56
N ASP A 87 19.09 -8.22 -6.62
CA ASP A 87 18.30 -9.14 -5.79
C ASP A 87 18.72 -10.60 -6.05
N ALA A 88 19.06 -10.93 -7.29
CA ALA A 88 19.57 -12.26 -7.66
C ALA A 88 20.91 -12.58 -7.00
N GLU A 89 21.82 -11.61 -6.90
CA GLU A 89 23.11 -11.79 -6.21
C GLU A 89 22.93 -11.99 -4.71
N ARG A 90 21.98 -11.28 -4.09
CA ARG A 90 21.64 -11.44 -2.67
C ARG A 90 21.01 -12.78 -2.39
N LEU A 91 20.05 -13.19 -3.22
CA LEU A 91 19.39 -14.47 -3.11
C LEU A 91 20.40 -15.62 -3.26
N GLU A 92 21.33 -15.54 -4.20
CA GLU A 92 22.38 -16.55 -4.34
C GLU A 92 23.33 -16.59 -3.13
N ALA A 93 23.69 -15.42 -2.57
CA ALA A 93 24.51 -15.35 -1.36
C ALA A 93 23.79 -15.96 -0.15
N ALA A 94 22.49 -15.66 0.02
CA ALA A 94 21.66 -16.25 1.06
C ALA A 94 21.53 -17.77 0.91
N TRP A 95 21.30 -18.26 -0.32
CA TRP A 95 21.31 -19.69 -0.61
C TRP A 95 22.66 -20.35 -0.33
N ALA A 96 23.79 -19.67 -0.59
CA ALA A 96 25.10 -20.18 -0.23
C ALA A 96 25.24 -20.35 1.29
N TRP A 97 24.73 -19.40 2.08
CA TRP A 97 24.71 -19.51 3.53
C TRP A 97 23.81 -20.66 4.01
N VAL A 98 22.58 -20.77 3.49
CA VAL A 98 21.64 -21.85 3.86
C VAL A 98 22.25 -23.23 3.56
N ARG A 99 22.82 -23.42 2.37
CA ARG A 99 23.47 -24.69 1.98
C ARG A 99 24.69 -25.04 2.85
N ALA A 100 25.32 -24.06 3.49
CA ALA A 100 26.45 -24.28 4.39
C ALA A 100 26.04 -24.60 5.83
N ASN A 101 24.83 -24.16 6.25
CA ASN A 101 24.40 -24.17 7.65
C ASN A 101 23.15 -25.02 7.93
N ARG A 102 22.49 -25.56 6.90
CA ARG A 102 21.25 -26.33 7.00
C ARG A 102 21.33 -27.63 6.22
N ASP A 103 20.54 -28.61 6.64
CA ASP A 103 20.36 -29.87 5.91
C ASP A 103 19.56 -29.62 4.62
N ALA A 104 19.90 -30.34 3.54
CA ALA A 104 19.36 -30.09 2.21
C ALA A 104 17.86 -30.44 2.07
N ASP A 105 17.35 -31.32 2.92
CA ASP A 105 15.96 -31.79 2.97
C ASP A 105 15.09 -31.01 3.96
N ARG A 106 15.62 -29.98 4.62
CA ARG A 106 14.85 -29.14 5.52
C ARG A 106 13.77 -28.35 4.74
N PRO A 107 12.48 -28.41 5.14
CA PRO A 107 11.37 -27.76 4.42
C PRO A 107 11.51 -26.25 4.24
N TYR A 108 12.09 -25.54 5.22
CA TYR A 108 12.11 -24.07 5.27
C TYR A 108 13.35 -23.42 4.65
N ASN A 109 14.17 -24.16 3.90
CA ASN A 109 15.40 -23.62 3.32
C ASN A 109 15.16 -22.48 2.33
N GLU A 110 14.10 -22.57 1.53
CA GLU A 110 13.73 -21.52 0.56
C GLU A 110 13.21 -20.26 1.24
N LEU A 111 12.37 -20.43 2.27
CA LEU A 111 11.92 -19.35 3.13
C LEU A 111 13.11 -18.65 3.78
N GLU A 112 13.99 -19.39 4.44
CA GLU A 112 15.16 -18.83 5.12
C GLU A 112 16.09 -18.11 4.14
N ALA A 113 16.36 -18.66 2.95
CA ALA A 113 17.17 -17.99 1.93
C ALA A 113 16.54 -16.67 1.46
N THR A 114 15.23 -16.65 1.25
CA THR A 114 14.50 -15.45 0.82
C THR A 114 14.52 -14.37 1.90
N MET A 115 14.29 -14.76 3.16
CA MET A 115 14.36 -13.86 4.31
C MET A 115 15.77 -13.29 4.52
N LEU A 116 16.80 -14.12 4.43
CA LEU A 116 18.19 -13.67 4.58
C LEU A 116 18.60 -12.72 3.46
N ALA A 117 18.21 -12.99 2.21
CA ALA A 117 18.45 -12.08 1.09
C ALA A 117 17.78 -10.72 1.32
N LEU A 118 16.60 -10.71 1.93
CA LEU A 118 15.90 -9.49 2.35
C LEU A 118 16.75 -8.75 3.39
N LEU A 119 17.06 -9.40 4.52
CA LEU A 119 17.80 -8.81 5.63
C LEU A 119 19.18 -8.26 5.22
N ASP A 120 19.88 -8.94 4.31
CA ASP A 120 21.18 -8.51 3.81
C ASP A 120 21.13 -7.13 3.15
N ALA A 121 20.01 -6.77 2.52
CA ALA A 121 19.84 -5.46 1.92
C ALA A 121 19.60 -4.35 2.97
N PHE A 122 18.84 -4.63 4.03
CA PHE A 122 18.68 -3.70 5.17
C PHE A 122 20.03 -3.41 5.83
N PHE A 123 20.81 -4.45 6.06
CA PHE A 123 22.06 -4.34 6.80
C PHE A 123 23.22 -3.77 6.00
N ASP A 124 23.15 -3.80 4.66
CA ASP A 124 24.13 -3.12 3.81
C ASP A 124 23.88 -1.60 3.76
N GLY A 125 22.83 -1.10 4.45
CA GLY A 125 22.48 0.32 4.50
C GLY A 125 22.07 0.87 3.13
N GLU A 126 21.72 -0.02 2.20
CA GLU A 126 21.18 0.37 0.90
C GLU A 126 19.76 0.87 1.12
N GLU A 127 19.48 2.07 0.61
CA GLU A 127 18.12 2.59 0.50
C GLU A 127 17.34 1.63 -0.41
N ARG A 128 16.29 1.01 0.13
CA ARG A 128 15.53 -0.08 -0.47
C ARG A 128 14.07 0.28 -0.51
N SER A 129 13.43 -0.18 -1.58
CA SER A 129 12.07 0.17 -1.95
C SER A 129 11.08 -0.08 -0.82
N ALA A 130 10.22 0.88 -0.50
CA ALA A 130 9.10 0.65 0.40
C ALA A 130 8.30 -0.54 -0.11
N LEU A 131 8.08 -0.64 -1.44
CA LEU A 131 7.48 -1.80 -2.11
C LEU A 131 8.19 -3.11 -1.79
N TRP A 132 9.47 -3.07 -1.47
CA TRP A 132 10.29 -4.22 -1.09
C TRP A 132 10.18 -4.52 0.42
N MET A 133 10.07 -3.51 1.30
CA MET A 133 9.67 -3.73 2.71
C MET A 133 8.21 -4.18 2.82
N ILE A 134 7.36 -3.87 1.85
CA ILE A 134 5.98 -4.36 1.71
C ILE A 134 5.96 -5.71 1.01
N ASN A 135 6.99 -6.06 0.23
CA ASN A 135 7.28 -7.45 -0.11
C ASN A 135 7.79 -8.23 1.11
N THR A 136 7.92 -7.65 2.31
CA THR A 136 7.85 -8.45 3.54
C THR A 136 6.51 -9.19 3.60
N SER A 137 5.45 -8.71 2.96
CA SER A 137 4.25 -9.51 2.72
C SER A 137 4.45 -10.68 1.74
N MET A 138 5.52 -10.72 0.95
CA MET A 138 5.98 -11.95 0.29
C MET A 138 6.68 -12.89 1.28
N ILE A 139 7.41 -12.37 2.28
CA ILE A 139 7.85 -13.21 3.41
C ILE A 139 6.66 -13.70 4.19
N GLU A 140 5.67 -12.86 4.52
CA GLU A 140 4.43 -13.29 5.16
C GLU A 140 3.74 -14.32 4.28
N PHE A 141 3.69 -14.13 2.95
CA PHE A 141 3.14 -15.09 2.01
C PHE A 141 3.90 -16.42 1.97
N GLU A 142 5.22 -16.40 1.91
CA GLU A 142 6.06 -17.59 1.96
C GLU A 142 6.02 -18.24 3.35
N MET A 143 5.89 -17.47 4.43
CA MET A 143 5.68 -17.96 5.79
C MET A 143 4.32 -18.65 5.89
N ILE A 144 3.25 -18.00 5.42
CA ILE A 144 1.89 -18.54 5.32
C ILE A 144 1.93 -19.85 4.54
N ARG A 145 2.54 -19.85 3.35
CA ARG A 145 2.70 -21.05 2.52
C ARG A 145 3.45 -22.14 3.25
N SER A 146 4.55 -21.80 3.93
CA SER A 146 5.39 -22.77 4.63
C SER A 146 4.74 -23.37 5.88
N LEU A 147 3.63 -22.81 6.37
CA LEU A 147 2.85 -23.44 7.44
C LEU A 147 2.28 -24.80 6.99
N ASP A 148 1.99 -24.96 5.70
CA ASP A 148 1.55 -26.22 5.08
C ASP A 148 2.78 -26.96 4.55
N VAL A 149 3.41 -27.74 5.43
CA VAL A 149 4.72 -28.36 5.15
C VAL A 149 4.57 -29.56 4.23
N ASP A 150 3.50 -30.33 4.38
CA ASP A 150 3.24 -31.48 3.53
C ASP A 150 2.51 -31.14 2.22
N GLY A 151 2.03 -29.90 2.09
CA GLY A 151 1.41 -29.36 0.88
C GLY A 151 0.02 -29.93 0.65
N ASP A 152 -0.67 -30.38 1.71
CA ASP A 152 -2.02 -30.94 1.62
C ASP A 152 -3.12 -29.87 1.55
N GLY A 153 -2.75 -28.60 1.69
CA GLY A 153 -3.64 -27.45 1.61
C GLY A 153 -4.29 -27.08 2.95
N GLN A 154 -3.88 -27.68 4.06
CA GLN A 154 -4.32 -27.37 5.42
C GLN A 154 -3.12 -27.15 6.34
N VAL A 155 -3.34 -26.39 7.42
CA VAL A 155 -2.34 -26.20 8.48
C VAL A 155 -2.83 -26.90 9.73
N THR A 156 -2.19 -28.02 10.06
CA THR A 156 -2.45 -28.76 11.31
C THR A 156 -1.80 -28.07 12.52
N ASP A 157 -2.24 -28.43 13.72
CA ASP A 157 -1.63 -27.90 14.95
C ASP A 157 -0.17 -28.37 15.09
N GLU A 158 0.14 -29.56 14.60
CA GLU A 158 1.50 -30.10 14.57
C GLU A 158 2.43 -29.31 13.62
N GLU A 159 1.96 -28.95 12.44
CA GLU A 159 2.74 -28.13 11.49
C GLU A 159 2.93 -26.71 11.99
N PHE A 160 1.88 -26.14 12.59
CA PHE A 160 1.95 -24.83 13.24
C PHE A 160 3.03 -24.80 14.34
N GLU A 161 3.06 -25.81 15.22
CA GLU A 161 4.05 -25.89 16.30
C GLU A 161 5.48 -26.10 15.76
N MET A 162 5.62 -26.87 14.68
CA MET A 162 6.91 -27.06 14.00
C MET A 162 7.40 -25.76 13.36
N PHE A 163 6.53 -25.02 12.67
CA PHE A 163 6.84 -23.72 12.10
C PHE A 163 7.32 -22.75 13.19
N MET A 164 6.58 -22.69 14.31
CA MET A 164 6.97 -21.88 15.47
C MET A 164 8.35 -22.25 15.97
N LYS A 165 8.59 -23.53 16.26
CA LYS A 165 9.87 -23.97 16.81
C LYS A 165 11.05 -23.66 15.90
N GLU A 166 10.88 -23.75 14.58
CA GLU A 166 11.98 -23.61 13.63
C GLU A 166 12.19 -22.19 13.10
N ASN A 167 11.14 -21.36 13.07
CA ASN A 167 11.19 -20.04 12.43
C ASN A 167 11.04 -18.87 13.44
N VAL A 168 10.67 -19.10 14.70
CA VAL A 168 10.59 -18.04 15.73
C VAL A 168 11.90 -17.27 15.88
N SER A 169 13.04 -17.97 15.91
CA SER A 169 14.36 -17.31 16.01
C SER A 169 14.66 -16.39 14.82
N LEU A 170 14.17 -16.74 13.63
CA LEU A 170 14.32 -15.95 12.42
C LEU A 170 13.33 -14.77 12.39
N MET A 171 12.09 -14.99 12.82
CA MET A 171 11.04 -13.95 12.95
C MET A 171 11.40 -12.90 14.00
N MET A 172 11.99 -13.32 15.11
CA MET A 172 12.33 -12.46 16.24
C MET A 172 13.76 -11.92 16.17
N ALA A 173 14.53 -12.30 15.15
CA ALA A 173 15.96 -12.03 15.07
C ALA A 173 16.73 -12.48 16.34
N THR A 174 16.19 -13.45 17.08
CA THR A 174 16.74 -13.91 18.36
C THR A 174 17.53 -15.19 18.17
N ASP A 175 18.81 -15.14 18.49
CA ASP A 175 19.76 -16.27 18.52
C ASP A 175 19.94 -17.00 17.18
N HIS A 176 19.44 -16.42 16.08
CA HIS A 176 19.63 -17.00 14.76
C HIS A 176 21.09 -16.78 14.31
N PRO A 177 21.81 -17.85 13.86
CA PRO A 177 23.27 -17.78 13.65
C PRO A 177 23.72 -16.67 12.69
N TYR A 178 22.91 -16.37 11.67
CA TYR A 178 23.18 -15.29 10.73
C TYR A 178 23.22 -13.90 11.38
N PHE A 179 22.39 -13.63 12.39
CA PHE A 179 22.40 -12.34 13.09
C PHE A 179 23.53 -12.29 14.11
N ILE A 180 23.80 -13.40 14.80
CA ILE A 180 24.96 -13.51 15.72
C ILE A 180 26.24 -13.20 14.94
N ASP A 181 26.48 -13.87 13.81
CA ASP A 181 27.68 -13.65 12.97
C ASP A 181 27.88 -12.18 12.54
N ARG A 182 26.80 -11.38 12.49
CA ARG A 182 26.81 -10.01 11.96
C ARG A 182 26.79 -8.92 13.03
N PHE A 183 26.13 -9.15 14.15
CA PHE A 183 25.85 -8.13 15.17
C PHE A 183 26.49 -8.40 16.54
N ASP A 184 26.92 -9.63 16.81
CA ASP A 184 27.69 -9.99 18.01
C ASP A 184 29.06 -9.30 17.97
N THR A 185 29.12 -8.11 18.54
CA THR A 185 30.29 -7.23 18.48
C THR A 185 31.30 -7.60 19.55
N ASP A 186 30.84 -8.18 20.67
CA ASP A 186 31.71 -8.59 21.77
C ASP A 186 32.20 -10.06 21.65
N GLY A 187 31.60 -10.82 20.74
CA GLY A 187 32.01 -12.18 20.37
C GLY A 187 31.65 -13.24 21.40
N ASP A 188 30.65 -12.98 22.25
CA ASP A 188 30.21 -13.91 23.29
C ASP A 188 29.30 -15.04 22.78
N GLY A 189 28.90 -14.97 21.51
CA GLY A 189 28.05 -15.92 20.82
C GLY A 189 26.55 -15.68 21.05
N LYS A 190 26.16 -14.54 21.61
CA LYS A 190 24.78 -14.14 21.88
C LYS A 190 24.57 -12.68 21.48
N LEU A 191 23.31 -12.31 21.25
CA LEU A 191 22.96 -10.91 21.04
C LEU A 191 22.50 -10.31 22.37
N SER A 192 23.28 -9.37 22.90
CA SER A 192 22.91 -8.55 24.05
C SER A 192 21.68 -7.68 23.75
N MET A 193 21.06 -7.12 24.80
CA MET A 193 19.91 -6.21 24.63
C MET A 193 20.27 -5.00 23.75
N ASP A 194 21.48 -4.46 23.91
CA ASP A 194 21.94 -3.30 23.13
C ASP A 194 22.13 -3.66 21.65
N GLU A 195 22.67 -4.84 21.34
CA GLU A 195 22.82 -5.33 19.96
C GLU A 195 21.47 -5.66 19.31
N ARG A 196 20.54 -6.24 20.08
CA ARG A 196 19.16 -6.46 19.65
C ARG A 196 18.43 -5.15 19.38
N MET A 197 18.64 -4.13 20.23
CA MET A 197 18.09 -2.79 20.00
C MET A 197 18.69 -2.13 18.76
N ALA A 198 19.99 -2.32 18.47
CA ALA A 198 20.59 -1.81 17.23
C ALA A 198 20.01 -2.48 15.97
N ILE A 199 19.73 -3.80 16.03
CA ILE A 199 19.01 -4.50 14.96
C ILE A 199 17.60 -3.92 14.82
N MET A 200 16.87 -3.78 15.93
CA MET A 200 15.51 -3.24 15.92
C MET A 200 15.48 -1.79 15.47
N GLU A 201 16.45 -0.95 15.80
CA GLU A 201 16.58 0.43 15.31
C GLU A 201 16.86 0.46 13.80
N THR A 202 17.72 -0.43 13.31
CA THR A 202 17.98 -0.60 11.87
C THR A 202 16.73 -1.07 11.12
N MET A 203 15.90 -1.92 11.74
CA MET A 203 14.67 -2.46 11.15
C MET A 203 13.42 -1.60 11.37
N SER A 204 13.38 -0.73 12.39
CA SER A 204 12.18 0.03 12.84
C SER A 204 11.96 1.36 12.11
N GLY A 205 12.62 1.59 10.98
CA GLY A 205 12.10 2.53 9.98
C GLY A 205 12.50 4.00 10.12
N THR A 206 13.49 4.37 10.92
CA THR A 206 14.08 5.73 10.81
C THR A 206 15.10 5.85 9.67
N GLY A 207 15.69 4.73 9.22
CA GLY A 207 16.58 4.68 8.04
C GLY A 207 15.87 4.21 6.78
N ALA A 208 15.54 2.91 6.72
CA ALA A 208 15.01 2.26 5.50
C ALA A 208 13.64 2.78 5.04
N MET A 209 12.81 3.31 5.94
CA MET A 209 11.49 3.85 5.60
C MET A 209 11.49 5.37 5.39
N SER A 210 12.62 6.05 5.60
CA SER A 210 12.67 7.52 5.53
C SER A 210 12.25 8.05 4.16
N GLY A 211 12.79 7.48 3.07
CA GLY A 211 12.40 7.80 1.70
C GLY A 211 10.92 7.50 1.42
N ALA A 212 10.44 6.34 1.85
CA ALA A 212 9.04 5.92 1.72
C ALA A 212 8.05 6.87 2.42
N LEU A 213 8.38 7.28 3.65
CA LEU A 213 7.56 8.17 4.46
C LEU A 213 7.59 9.60 3.92
N GLU A 214 8.75 10.07 3.47
CA GLU A 214 8.90 11.37 2.81
C GLU A 214 8.12 11.40 1.48
N ARG A 215 8.18 10.31 0.71
CA ARG A 215 7.40 10.11 -0.50
C ARG A 215 5.90 10.17 -0.24
N ALA A 216 5.41 9.43 0.75
CA ALA A 216 3.99 9.44 1.15
C ALA A 216 3.54 10.82 1.62
N GLN A 217 4.42 11.55 2.32
CA GLN A 217 4.17 12.93 2.72
C GLN A 217 4.04 13.86 1.52
N LEU A 218 4.91 13.74 0.52
CA LEU A 218 4.79 14.47 -0.74
C LEU A 218 3.45 14.15 -1.44
N GLU A 219 3.06 12.89 -1.58
CA GLU A 219 1.77 12.54 -2.22
C GLU A 219 0.57 13.18 -1.55
N ALA A 220 0.58 13.21 -0.22
CA ALA A 220 -0.54 13.67 0.56
C ALA A 220 -0.64 15.20 0.62
N TRP A 221 0.50 15.90 0.61
CA TRP A 221 0.55 17.34 0.94
C TRP A 221 0.89 18.23 -0.26
N ASP A 222 1.67 17.76 -1.23
CA ASP A 222 1.98 18.51 -2.46
C ASP A 222 0.73 18.51 -3.36
N THR A 223 0.01 19.63 -3.30
CA THR A 223 -1.31 19.84 -3.86
C THR A 223 -1.25 20.48 -5.24
N ASP A 224 -0.19 21.25 -5.52
CA ASP A 224 0.03 21.83 -6.85
C ASP A 224 0.84 20.93 -7.79
N TYR A 225 1.33 19.80 -7.28
CA TYR A 225 2.02 18.75 -8.00
C TYR A 225 3.36 19.21 -8.61
N ASP A 226 4.00 20.20 -7.99
CA ASP A 226 5.31 20.69 -8.43
C ASP A 226 6.48 19.80 -7.95
N GLY A 227 6.19 18.82 -7.09
CA GLY A 227 7.14 17.85 -6.57
C GLY A 227 7.93 18.35 -5.35
N VAL A 228 7.59 19.51 -4.78
CA VAL A 228 8.19 20.04 -3.56
C VAL A 228 7.11 20.57 -2.60
N LEU A 229 7.28 20.33 -1.30
CA LEU A 229 6.36 20.94 -0.34
C LEU A 229 6.69 22.41 -0.13
N SER A 230 5.69 23.28 -0.28
CA SER A 230 5.74 24.67 0.18
C SER A 230 5.44 24.77 1.68
N ASP A 231 5.75 25.92 2.31
CA ASP A 231 5.43 26.14 3.73
C ASP A 231 3.93 26.04 4.02
N ALA A 232 3.10 26.53 3.09
CA ALA A 232 1.65 26.47 3.19
C ALA A 232 1.14 25.02 3.17
N GLU A 233 1.70 24.17 2.31
CA GLU A 233 1.34 22.75 2.23
C GLU A 233 1.80 21.98 3.45
N ARG A 234 3.01 22.27 3.96
CA ARG A 234 3.49 21.69 5.22
C ARG A 234 2.59 22.08 6.40
N ASP A 235 2.16 23.34 6.49
CA ASP A 235 1.26 23.79 7.55
C ASP A 235 -0.12 23.14 7.47
N ALA A 236 -0.70 23.08 6.27
CA ALA A 236 -1.99 22.44 6.04
C ALA A 236 -1.91 20.92 6.33
N GLY A 237 -0.86 20.27 5.85
CA GLY A 237 -0.58 18.86 6.07
C GLY A 237 -0.42 18.51 7.56
N ARG A 238 0.35 19.32 8.29
CA ARG A 238 0.46 19.19 9.77
C ARG A 238 -0.87 19.45 10.48
N ALA A 239 -1.71 20.37 10.02
CA ALA A 239 -3.02 20.53 10.64
C ALA A 239 -3.90 19.28 10.44
N ALA A 240 -3.88 18.71 9.22
CA ALA A 240 -4.68 17.53 8.87
C ALA A 240 -4.19 16.26 9.57
N ALA A 241 -2.89 16.00 9.59
CA ALA A 241 -2.33 14.83 10.29
C ALA A 241 -2.59 14.90 11.81
N LYS A 242 -2.57 16.11 12.42
CA LYS A 242 -2.86 16.28 13.85
C LYS A 242 -4.31 15.95 14.18
N ALA A 243 -5.23 16.39 13.33
CA ALA A 243 -6.64 16.08 13.48
C ALA A 243 -6.89 14.57 13.39
N ARG A 244 -6.32 13.90 12.39
CA ARG A 244 -6.41 12.44 12.23
C ARG A 244 -5.81 11.67 13.40
N PHE A 245 -4.62 12.06 13.85
CA PHE A 245 -3.98 11.40 14.98
C PHE A 245 -4.81 11.56 16.26
N THR A 246 -5.41 12.73 16.47
CA THR A 246 -6.32 12.96 17.61
C THR A 246 -7.53 12.04 17.53
N GLU A 247 -8.16 11.91 16.36
CA GLU A 247 -9.29 11.00 16.12
C GLU A 247 -8.92 9.54 16.38
N MET A 248 -7.76 9.09 15.87
CA MET A 248 -7.29 7.72 16.11
C MET A 248 -7.03 7.45 17.59
N MET A 249 -6.42 8.40 18.30
CA MET A 249 -6.18 8.25 19.74
C MET A 249 -7.50 8.23 20.51
N ASP A 250 -8.45 9.10 20.18
CA ASP A 250 -9.77 9.10 20.82
C ASP A 250 -10.49 7.75 20.61
N ALA A 251 -10.36 7.12 19.44
CA ALA A 251 -10.88 5.78 19.17
C ALA A 251 -10.09 4.65 19.88
N ALA A 252 -8.76 4.76 19.94
CA ALA A 252 -7.90 3.77 20.59
C ALA A 252 -8.02 3.77 22.12
N PHE A 253 -8.46 4.88 22.71
CA PHE A 253 -8.60 5.10 24.15
C PHE A 253 -10.06 5.08 24.64
N GLU A 254 -10.95 4.34 23.97
CA GLU A 254 -12.23 3.95 24.58
C GLU A 254 -11.98 3.00 25.77
N MET A 255 -11.57 3.58 26.90
CA MET A 255 -11.38 2.86 28.16
C MET A 255 -12.74 2.69 28.86
N ASP A 256 -13.05 1.45 29.24
CA ASP A 256 -14.16 1.18 30.15
C ASP A 256 -13.82 1.67 31.57
N LEU A 257 -14.10 2.94 31.83
CA LEU A 257 -13.90 3.53 33.16
C LEU A 257 -15.08 3.27 34.10
N SER A 258 -16.04 2.37 33.77
CA SER A 258 -17.29 2.15 34.55
C SER A 258 -17.07 1.72 36.00
N HIS A 259 -15.87 1.24 36.30
CA HIS A 259 -15.42 0.83 37.62
C HIS A 259 -14.93 1.99 38.52
N LEU A 260 -14.74 3.19 37.98
CA LEU A 260 -14.27 4.37 38.72
C LEU A 260 -15.43 5.27 39.16
N SER A 261 -15.29 5.90 40.34
CA SER A 261 -16.23 6.95 40.78
C SER A 261 -16.16 8.18 39.87
N GLU A 262 -17.19 9.04 39.85
CA GLU A 262 -17.20 10.25 39.01
C GLU A 262 -15.99 11.16 39.22
N GLU A 263 -15.52 11.29 40.47
CA GLU A 263 -14.36 12.11 40.82
C GLU A 263 -13.04 11.49 40.32
N GLN A 264 -12.91 10.17 40.43
CA GLN A 264 -11.75 9.44 39.91
C GLN A 264 -11.76 9.41 38.39
N ARG A 265 -12.92 9.24 37.74
CA ARG A 265 -13.06 9.34 36.28
C ARG A 265 -12.58 10.69 35.77
N ALA A 266 -13.02 11.78 36.40
CA ALA A 266 -12.62 13.13 35.99
C ALA A 266 -11.11 13.37 36.17
N ALA A 267 -10.53 12.91 37.28
CA ALA A 267 -9.09 13.02 37.52
C ALA A 267 -8.26 12.17 36.54
N THR A 268 -8.69 10.94 36.26
CA THR A 268 -8.05 10.05 35.30
C THR A 268 -8.13 10.60 33.88
N LEU A 269 -9.30 11.11 33.45
CA LEU A 269 -9.45 11.77 32.15
C LEU A 269 -8.55 13.00 32.01
N ALA A 270 -8.50 13.87 33.03
CA ALA A 270 -7.63 15.05 32.99
C ALA A 270 -6.13 14.69 32.95
N GLN A 271 -5.75 13.59 33.61
CA GLN A 271 -4.36 13.12 33.60
C GLN A 271 -4.00 12.47 32.25
N ILE A 272 -4.93 11.72 31.64
CA ILE A 272 -4.80 11.17 30.29
C ILE A 272 -4.72 12.29 29.26
N GLU A 273 -5.58 13.31 29.34
CA GLU A 273 -5.53 14.48 28.47
C GLU A 273 -4.20 15.23 28.59
N ALA A 274 -3.69 15.42 29.81
CA ALA A 274 -2.39 16.05 30.04
C ALA A 274 -1.21 15.21 29.52
N GLN A 275 -1.25 13.88 29.69
CA GLN A 275 -0.24 12.98 29.11
C GLN A 275 -0.33 12.93 27.59
N ARG A 276 -1.54 12.96 27.01
CA ARG A 276 -1.77 13.05 25.57
C ARG A 276 -1.17 14.33 25.01
N ASP A 277 -1.47 15.47 25.61
CA ASP A 277 -0.98 16.76 25.14
C ASP A 277 0.55 16.86 25.25
N ALA A 278 1.15 16.32 26.33
CA ALA A 278 2.61 16.23 26.47
C ALA A 278 3.26 15.28 25.44
N MET A 279 2.62 14.14 25.13
CA MET A 279 3.07 13.21 24.09
C MET A 279 3.00 13.86 22.69
N MET A 280 1.91 14.58 22.41
CA MET A 280 1.72 15.36 21.19
C MET A 280 2.78 16.45 21.01
N GLU A 281 3.28 17.03 22.10
CA GLU A 281 4.30 18.07 22.05
C GLU A 281 5.73 17.49 21.91
N MET A 282 5.99 16.32 22.49
CA MET A 282 7.32 15.69 22.51
C MET A 282 7.66 14.86 21.25
N GLN A 283 6.66 14.32 20.54
CA GLN A 283 6.85 13.47 19.33
C GLN A 283 6.07 13.97 18.10
N ASN A 284 5.87 15.28 17.98
CA ASN A 284 4.99 15.86 16.97
C ASN A 284 5.40 15.48 15.52
N GLU A 285 6.66 15.51 15.12
CA GLU A 285 7.02 15.20 13.73
C GLU A 285 6.93 13.70 13.39
N ALA A 286 7.41 12.82 14.27
CA ALA A 286 7.40 11.37 14.03
C ALA A 286 5.98 10.78 14.00
N MET A 287 5.10 11.19 14.93
CA MET A 287 3.70 10.73 14.94
C MET A 287 2.92 11.24 13.72
N MET A 288 3.28 12.42 13.21
CA MET A 288 2.60 13.04 12.08
C MET A 288 3.01 12.41 10.75
N SER A 289 4.27 12.01 10.61
CA SER A 289 4.71 11.16 9.51
C SER A 289 4.00 9.81 9.51
N TRP A 290 3.79 9.20 10.70
CA TRP A 290 3.06 7.93 10.81
C TRP A 290 1.57 8.06 10.44
N ALA A 291 0.90 9.16 10.80
CA ALA A 291 -0.50 9.41 10.42
C ALA A 291 -0.69 9.64 8.90
N VAL A 292 0.32 10.17 8.22
CA VAL A 292 0.30 10.26 6.74
C VAL A 292 0.60 8.90 6.11
N ALA A 293 1.49 8.13 6.74
CA ALA A 293 1.86 6.79 6.31
C ALA A 293 0.72 5.77 6.45
N GLU A 294 -0.30 6.01 7.27
CA GLU A 294 -1.46 5.10 7.42
C GLU A 294 -2.13 4.75 6.07
N LYS A 295 -2.49 5.76 5.27
CA LYS A 295 -3.09 5.54 3.93
C LYS A 295 -2.14 4.83 2.98
N PHE A 296 -0.86 5.14 3.10
CA PHE A 296 0.20 4.52 2.34
C PHE A 296 0.28 3.03 2.71
N PHE A 297 0.36 2.68 4.00
CA PHE A 297 0.35 1.30 4.48
C PHE A 297 -0.93 0.54 4.11
N GLU A 298 -2.09 1.21 4.15
CA GLU A 298 -3.36 0.62 3.71
C GLU A 298 -3.36 0.30 2.21
N ALA A 299 -2.89 1.21 1.36
CA ALA A 299 -2.77 0.99 -0.08
C ALA A 299 -1.80 -0.15 -0.43
N MET A 300 -0.80 -0.33 0.43
CA MET A 300 0.29 -1.29 0.27
C MET A 300 -0.03 -2.69 0.79
N ARG A 301 -1.03 -2.83 1.67
CA ARG A 301 -1.42 -4.11 2.24
C ARG A 301 -1.95 -5.06 1.16
N LEU A 302 -1.40 -6.28 1.12
CA LEU A 302 -1.84 -7.34 0.20
C LEU A 302 -3.18 -7.97 0.62
N GLU A 303 -3.55 -7.88 1.89
CA GLU A 303 -4.76 -8.54 2.41
C GLU A 303 -5.94 -7.60 2.70
N ASN A 304 -7.15 -8.17 2.68
CA ASN A 304 -8.44 -7.49 2.91
C ASN A 304 -9.08 -7.79 4.28
N MET A 305 -8.30 -8.06 5.34
CA MET A 305 -8.82 -8.27 6.72
C MET A 305 -9.08 -6.95 7.46
N SER A 306 -10.13 -6.80 8.28
CA SER A 306 -10.34 -5.49 8.91
C SER A 306 -9.24 -5.16 9.96
N PRO A 307 -8.78 -3.90 10.07
CA PRO A 307 -7.80 -3.49 11.09
C PRO A 307 -8.26 -3.75 12.54
N GLU A 308 -9.58 -3.72 12.78
CA GLU A 308 -10.17 -3.98 14.10
C GLU A 308 -10.08 -5.46 14.48
N GLU A 309 -10.36 -6.38 13.56
CA GLU A 309 -10.20 -7.82 13.77
C GLU A 309 -8.73 -8.18 14.03
N LEU A 310 -7.81 -7.58 13.27
CA LEU A 310 -6.36 -7.72 13.45
C LEU A 310 -5.93 -7.27 14.86
N ARG A 311 -6.37 -6.08 15.28
CA ARG A 311 -6.02 -5.53 16.60
C ARG A 311 -6.60 -6.35 17.76
N ALA A 312 -7.84 -6.82 17.61
CA ALA A 312 -8.49 -7.64 18.64
C ALA A 312 -7.78 -9.00 18.81
N ALA A 313 -7.35 -9.63 17.71
CA ALA A 313 -6.54 -10.84 17.75
C ALA A 313 -5.17 -10.59 18.40
N MET A 314 -4.47 -9.51 18.01
CA MET A 314 -3.16 -9.16 18.56
C MET A 314 -3.17 -8.83 20.04
N MET A 315 -4.27 -8.32 20.61
CA MET A 315 -4.35 -7.96 22.03
C MET A 315 -4.85 -9.11 22.93
N GLN A 316 -5.21 -10.25 22.33
CA GLN A 316 -5.74 -11.38 23.08
C GLN A 316 -4.63 -12.06 23.90
N ASP A 317 -4.87 -12.25 25.20
CA ASP A 317 -3.97 -12.94 26.13
C ASP A 317 -2.57 -12.33 26.31
N MET A 318 -2.41 -11.01 26.10
CA MET A 318 -1.14 -10.29 26.33
C MET A 318 -0.62 -10.47 27.76
N PRO A 319 0.68 -10.80 27.96
CA PRO A 319 1.27 -10.87 29.29
C PRO A 319 1.14 -9.53 30.04
N PRO A 320 0.69 -9.51 31.30
CA PRO A 320 0.56 -8.28 32.06
C PRO A 320 1.94 -7.71 32.44
N SER A 321 2.10 -6.39 32.34
CA SER A 321 3.30 -5.71 32.84
C SER A 321 3.48 -5.94 34.34
N PRO A 322 4.70 -6.21 34.84
CA PRO A 322 4.96 -6.30 36.27
C PRO A 322 4.62 -4.96 36.93
N ASP A 323 3.82 -5.02 37.99
CA ASP A 323 3.44 -3.84 38.75
C ASP A 323 4.62 -3.39 39.59
N TYR A 324 5.09 -2.16 39.35
CA TYR A 324 6.17 -1.52 40.10
C TYR A 324 5.94 -1.59 41.62
N MET A 325 4.67 -1.50 42.06
CA MET A 325 4.30 -1.54 43.48
C MET A 325 4.33 -2.95 44.09
N SER A 326 4.40 -4.00 43.28
CA SER A 326 4.47 -5.38 43.78
C SER A 326 5.86 -5.80 44.25
N PHE A 327 6.88 -4.99 43.92
CA PHE A 327 8.28 -5.21 44.30
C PHE A 327 8.77 -4.30 45.43
N ASP A 328 7.98 -3.28 45.80
CA ASP A 328 8.21 -2.40 46.95
C ASP A 328 7.72 -3.11 48.24
N ALA A 329 8.60 -3.90 48.86
CA ALA A 329 8.26 -4.77 49.96
C ALA A 329 8.12 -4.01 51.29
N ASP A 330 8.78 -2.85 51.41
CA ASP A 330 8.67 -1.99 52.58
C ASP A 330 7.60 -0.89 52.46
N GLY A 331 7.07 -0.68 51.25
CA GLY A 331 5.94 0.19 50.95
C GLY A 331 6.29 1.68 51.03
N ASP A 332 7.57 2.03 50.87
CA ASP A 332 8.05 3.40 50.98
C ASP A 332 7.96 4.18 49.65
N GLY A 333 7.61 3.49 48.56
CA GLY A 333 7.45 4.01 47.21
C GLY A 333 8.75 4.10 46.41
N VAL A 334 9.87 3.56 46.91
CA VAL A 334 11.20 3.59 46.30
C VAL A 334 11.88 2.23 46.42
N LEU A 335 12.11 1.56 45.28
CA LEU A 335 12.80 0.26 45.28
C LEU A 335 14.24 0.39 45.79
N ASP A 336 14.59 -0.43 46.78
CA ASP A 336 15.97 -0.59 47.22
C ASP A 336 16.81 -1.40 46.21
N GLU A 337 18.10 -1.62 46.49
CA GLU A 337 19.01 -2.32 45.57
C GLU A 337 18.58 -3.79 45.31
N ALA A 338 18.00 -4.45 46.30
CA ALA A 338 17.53 -5.83 46.17
C ALA A 338 16.18 -5.92 45.45
N GLU A 339 15.28 -4.99 45.73
CA GLU A 339 13.97 -4.86 45.08
C GLU A 339 14.11 -4.43 43.61
N THR A 340 15.04 -3.52 43.33
CA THR A 340 15.42 -3.10 41.97
C THR A 340 15.99 -4.29 41.17
N ALA A 341 16.83 -5.12 41.79
CA ALA A 341 17.36 -6.32 41.14
C ALA A 341 16.25 -7.36 40.86
N ALA A 342 15.30 -7.54 41.78
CA ALA A 342 14.16 -8.42 41.59
C ALA A 342 13.21 -7.91 40.48
N PHE A 343 12.97 -6.60 40.42
CA PHE A 343 12.20 -5.95 39.37
C PHE A 343 12.88 -6.10 38.00
N HIS A 344 14.20 -5.91 37.90
CA HIS A 344 14.94 -6.12 36.65
C HIS A 344 14.89 -7.57 36.18
N ALA A 345 15.06 -8.55 37.07
CA ALA A 345 14.95 -9.96 36.73
C ALA A 345 13.54 -10.34 36.25
N ALA A 346 12.50 -9.82 36.92
CA ALA A 346 11.12 -9.99 36.49
C ALA A 346 10.82 -9.32 35.14
N THR A 347 11.40 -8.14 34.89
CA THR A 347 11.28 -7.43 33.61
C THR A 347 11.96 -8.19 32.47
N GLN A 348 13.12 -8.82 32.73
CA GLN A 348 13.78 -9.68 31.74
C GLN A 348 12.96 -10.93 31.44
N SER A 349 12.43 -11.61 32.47
CA SER A 349 11.55 -12.78 32.27
C SER A 349 10.28 -12.41 31.51
N MET A 350 9.68 -11.24 31.81
CA MET A 350 8.54 -10.73 31.06
C MET A 350 8.93 -10.42 29.61
N SER A 351 10.10 -9.83 29.38
CA SER A 351 10.57 -9.55 28.02
C SER A 351 10.64 -10.83 27.20
N ASP A 352 11.17 -11.91 27.76
CA ASP A 352 11.23 -13.22 27.09
C ASP A 352 9.83 -13.80 26.84
N GLU A 353 8.95 -13.77 27.85
CA GLU A 353 7.55 -14.24 27.73
C GLU A 353 6.73 -13.41 26.73
N MET A 354 6.96 -12.09 26.68
CA MET A 354 6.29 -11.17 25.78
C MET A 354 6.76 -11.33 24.35
N MET A 355 8.05 -11.62 24.15
CA MET A 355 8.60 -11.99 22.84
C MET A 355 8.04 -13.33 22.35
N GLU A 356 7.97 -14.35 23.22
CA GLU A 356 7.37 -15.64 22.87
C GLU A 356 5.88 -15.51 22.56
N TRP A 357 5.14 -14.73 23.36
CA TRP A 357 3.74 -14.42 23.09
C TRP A 357 3.58 -13.66 21.76
N ALA A 358 4.40 -12.64 21.50
CA ALA A 358 4.36 -11.90 20.24
C ALA A 358 4.62 -12.82 19.03
N ALA A 359 5.51 -13.80 19.18
CA ALA A 359 5.80 -14.77 18.13
C ALA A 359 4.62 -15.69 17.88
N ARG A 360 3.97 -16.17 18.95
CA ARG A 360 2.75 -16.98 18.86
C ARG A 360 1.61 -16.21 18.21
N GLN A 361 1.41 -14.95 18.59
CA GLN A 361 0.39 -14.11 17.96
C GLN A 361 0.71 -13.86 16.48
N GLY A 362 1.98 -13.60 16.14
CA GLY A 362 2.44 -13.48 14.76
C GLY A 362 2.16 -14.73 13.93
N ALA A 363 2.45 -15.92 14.45
CA ALA A 363 2.14 -17.16 13.74
C ALA A 363 0.63 -17.42 13.65
N MET A 364 -0.14 -17.16 14.72
CA MET A 364 -1.60 -17.27 14.68
C MET A 364 -2.19 -16.36 13.61
N MET A 365 -1.63 -15.16 13.44
CA MET A 365 -1.97 -14.27 12.34
C MET A 365 -1.71 -14.92 10.99
N LEU A 366 -0.51 -15.45 10.76
CA LEU A 366 -0.18 -16.16 9.51
C LEU A 366 -1.14 -17.34 9.25
N ARG A 367 -1.56 -18.07 10.28
CA ARG A 367 -2.56 -19.15 10.15
C ARG A 367 -3.94 -18.62 9.76
N MET A 368 -4.41 -17.54 10.39
CA MET A 368 -5.68 -16.91 10.02
C MET A 368 -5.65 -16.37 8.59
N GLN A 369 -4.51 -15.84 8.17
CA GLN A 369 -4.25 -15.38 6.81
C GLN A 369 -4.27 -16.54 5.81
N PHE A 370 -3.65 -17.68 6.13
CA PHE A 370 -3.75 -18.92 5.36
C PHE A 370 -5.21 -19.31 5.13
N GLU A 371 -6.00 -19.43 6.21
CA GLU A 371 -7.42 -19.82 6.12
C GLU A 371 -8.28 -18.80 5.35
N HIS A 372 -7.92 -17.51 5.42
CA HIS A 372 -8.57 -16.47 4.63
C HIS A 372 -8.20 -16.57 3.14
N ALA A 373 -6.93 -16.82 2.84
CA ALA A 373 -6.40 -16.98 1.48
C ALA A 373 -7.01 -18.21 0.79
N SER A 374 -7.04 -19.37 1.46
CA SER A 374 -7.64 -20.60 0.92
C SER A 374 -9.09 -20.39 0.52
N ARG A 375 -9.89 -19.65 1.32
CA ARG A 375 -11.29 -19.36 1.00
C ARG A 375 -11.50 -18.46 -0.22
N GLN A 376 -10.54 -17.61 -0.56
CA GLN A 376 -10.67 -16.64 -1.66
C GLN A 376 -10.10 -17.16 -2.99
N SER A 377 -9.11 -18.04 -2.91
CA SER A 377 -8.30 -18.47 -4.06
C SER A 377 -8.39 -19.97 -4.37
N ASP A 378 -9.26 -20.70 -3.67
CA ASP A 378 -9.70 -22.04 -4.05
C ASP A 378 -10.50 -21.98 -5.37
N LEU A 379 -9.79 -22.15 -6.49
CA LEU A 379 -10.35 -22.04 -7.84
C LEU A 379 -11.16 -23.28 -8.21
N ASN A 380 -10.80 -24.42 -7.64
CA ASN A 380 -11.36 -25.72 -7.99
C ASN A 380 -12.54 -26.11 -7.08
N GLY A 381 -12.70 -25.44 -5.94
CA GLY A 381 -13.79 -25.59 -4.97
C GLY A 381 -13.63 -26.78 -4.02
N ASP A 382 -12.43 -27.31 -3.83
CA ASP A 382 -12.15 -28.47 -2.97
C ASP A 382 -11.87 -28.10 -1.51
N GLY A 383 -11.77 -26.81 -1.20
CA GLY A 383 -11.48 -26.28 0.13
C GLY A 383 -10.01 -26.36 0.54
N LEU A 384 -9.11 -26.73 -0.37
CA LEU A 384 -7.67 -26.82 -0.18
C LEU A 384 -6.97 -25.81 -1.08
N MET A 385 -5.73 -25.42 -0.73
CA MET A 385 -4.97 -24.48 -1.54
C MET A 385 -3.73 -25.15 -2.11
N SER A 386 -3.78 -25.46 -3.41
CA SER A 386 -2.67 -26.12 -4.10
C SER A 386 -1.49 -25.16 -4.38
N PRO A 387 -0.27 -25.66 -4.61
CA PRO A 387 0.88 -24.82 -4.96
C PRO A 387 0.63 -23.90 -6.17
N ASP A 388 -0.07 -24.37 -7.20
CA ASP A 388 -0.41 -23.58 -8.39
C ASP A 388 -1.43 -22.45 -8.08
N GLU A 389 -2.33 -22.68 -7.12
CA GLU A 389 -3.29 -21.67 -6.67
C GLU A 389 -2.62 -20.61 -5.79
N TRP A 390 -1.62 -21.02 -5.00
CA TRP A 390 -0.71 -20.10 -4.30
C TRP A 390 0.05 -19.20 -5.27
N GLU A 391 0.73 -19.76 -6.28
CA GLU A 391 1.49 -18.95 -7.25
C GLU A 391 0.59 -17.92 -7.97
N ARG A 392 -0.59 -18.34 -8.44
CA ARG A 392 -1.55 -17.42 -9.09
C ARG A 392 -2.08 -16.33 -8.16
N ARG A 393 -2.32 -16.68 -6.89
CA ARG A 393 -2.75 -15.68 -5.89
C ARG A 393 -1.65 -14.64 -5.69
N LEU A 394 -0.39 -15.07 -5.54
CA LEU A 394 0.73 -14.16 -5.37
C LEU A 394 0.87 -13.19 -6.55
N GLU A 395 0.80 -13.73 -7.78
CA GLU A 395 0.84 -12.92 -9.01
C GLU A 395 -0.28 -11.88 -9.04
N MET A 396 -1.52 -12.29 -8.74
CA MET A 396 -2.68 -11.41 -8.71
C MET A 396 -2.56 -10.31 -7.64
N LEU A 397 -2.19 -10.68 -6.41
CA LEU A 397 -2.05 -9.71 -5.31
C LEU A 397 -0.94 -8.70 -5.58
N THR A 398 0.20 -9.16 -6.11
CA THR A 398 1.32 -8.29 -6.48
C THR A 398 0.90 -7.32 -7.57
N LEU A 399 0.20 -7.81 -8.60
CA LEU A 399 -0.30 -6.98 -9.70
C LEU A 399 -1.33 -5.95 -9.24
N GLU A 400 -2.29 -6.35 -8.40
CA GLU A 400 -3.32 -5.47 -7.86
C GLU A 400 -2.73 -4.36 -6.99
N ARG A 401 -1.74 -4.69 -6.15
CA ARG A 401 -1.01 -3.72 -5.34
C ARG A 401 -0.22 -2.75 -6.21
N ASP A 402 0.61 -3.26 -7.11
CA ASP A 402 1.45 -2.43 -7.98
C ASP A 402 0.58 -1.46 -8.79
N ARG A 403 -0.57 -1.92 -9.31
CA ARG A 403 -1.54 -1.07 -10.00
C ARG A 403 -2.17 -0.03 -9.10
N ARG A 404 -2.53 -0.38 -7.86
CA ARG A 404 -3.15 0.55 -6.90
C ARG A 404 -2.19 1.68 -6.54
N LEU A 405 -0.93 1.35 -6.27
CA LEU A 405 0.13 2.33 -5.98
C LEU A 405 0.42 3.21 -7.19
N PHE A 406 0.51 2.60 -8.38
CA PHE A 406 0.72 3.32 -9.62
C PHE A 406 -0.37 4.38 -9.87
N LEU A 407 -1.64 3.98 -9.80
CA LEU A 407 -2.76 4.90 -10.00
C LEU A 407 -2.83 5.94 -8.88
N GLN A 408 -2.67 5.55 -7.62
CA GLN A 408 -2.66 6.50 -6.50
C GLN A 408 -1.65 7.64 -6.69
N SER A 409 -0.49 7.32 -7.27
CA SER A 409 0.62 8.27 -7.41
C SER A 409 0.58 9.11 -8.66
N TYR A 410 0.11 8.53 -9.77
CA TYR A 410 0.30 9.10 -11.09
C TYR A 410 -1.01 9.39 -11.84
N ASP A 411 -2.14 8.85 -11.41
CA ASP A 411 -3.47 9.23 -11.91
C ASP A 411 -3.98 10.42 -11.08
N LEU A 412 -3.62 11.62 -11.55
CA LEU A 412 -3.81 12.88 -10.84
C LEU A 412 -5.26 13.38 -10.96
N ASP A 413 -5.94 13.07 -12.06
CA ASP A 413 -7.34 13.44 -12.26
C ASP A 413 -8.34 12.37 -11.79
N ARG A 414 -7.83 11.19 -11.40
CA ARG A 414 -8.58 10.04 -10.87
C ARG A 414 -9.53 9.43 -11.89
N ASP A 415 -9.13 9.42 -13.17
CA ASP A 415 -9.89 8.79 -14.25
C ASP A 415 -9.65 7.27 -14.36
N GLY A 416 -8.71 6.74 -13.57
CA GLY A 416 -8.32 5.35 -13.50
C GLY A 416 -7.18 4.96 -14.45
N ARG A 417 -6.51 5.93 -15.08
CA ARG A 417 -5.40 5.72 -16.02
C ARG A 417 -4.34 6.81 -15.87
N VAL A 418 -3.10 6.46 -16.19
CA VAL A 418 -2.03 7.46 -16.32
C VAL A 418 -1.96 7.87 -17.78
N THR A 419 -2.34 9.11 -18.04
CA THR A 419 -2.29 9.75 -19.34
C THR A 419 -0.87 10.18 -19.70
N SER A 420 -0.68 10.59 -20.94
CA SER A 420 0.62 11.08 -21.39
C SER A 420 1.08 12.38 -20.73
N ASP A 421 0.11 13.22 -20.33
CA ASP A 421 0.40 14.47 -19.65
C ASP A 421 0.90 14.20 -18.22
N GLU A 422 0.30 13.22 -17.54
CA GLU A 422 0.75 12.74 -16.22
C GLU A 422 2.10 12.03 -16.30
N LEU A 423 2.33 11.21 -17.33
CA LEU A 423 3.67 10.67 -17.60
C LEU A 423 4.69 11.79 -17.87
N GLY A 424 4.26 12.87 -18.51
CA GLY A 424 5.09 14.06 -18.70
C GLY A 424 5.52 14.69 -17.37
N LYS A 425 4.59 14.84 -16.43
CA LYS A 425 4.86 15.34 -15.07
C LYS A 425 5.81 14.41 -14.30
N TYR A 426 5.61 13.10 -14.39
CA TYR A 426 6.53 12.12 -13.80
C TYR A 426 7.97 12.34 -14.28
N LEU A 427 8.17 12.51 -15.59
CA LEU A 427 9.51 12.75 -16.16
C LEU A 427 10.10 14.09 -15.73
N ASP A 428 9.26 15.09 -15.44
CA ASP A 428 9.71 16.37 -14.93
C ASP A 428 10.13 16.26 -13.46
N TRP A 429 9.41 15.50 -12.63
CA TRP A 429 9.82 15.16 -11.26
C TRP A 429 11.13 14.37 -11.24
N HIS A 430 11.27 13.38 -12.11
CA HIS A 430 12.49 12.57 -12.24
C HIS A 430 13.70 13.43 -12.60
N ASN A 431 13.54 14.32 -13.58
CA ASN A 431 14.62 15.23 -13.97
C ASN A 431 14.93 16.29 -12.91
N ALA A 432 13.96 16.64 -12.05
CA ALA A 432 14.16 17.53 -10.91
C ALA A 432 14.80 16.83 -9.71
N GLY A 433 14.89 15.49 -9.71
CA GLY A 433 15.30 14.72 -8.53
C GLY A 433 14.28 14.82 -7.39
N SER A 434 13.00 14.98 -7.71
CA SER A 434 11.93 14.95 -6.71
C SER A 434 11.61 13.51 -6.35
N LEU A 435 11.53 13.20 -5.05
CA LEU A 435 11.09 11.89 -4.59
C LEU A 435 9.73 11.52 -5.18
N ARG A 436 8.93 12.46 -5.69
CA ARG A 436 7.67 12.14 -6.36
C ARG A 436 7.81 11.17 -7.55
N SER A 437 8.99 11.10 -8.17
CA SER A 437 9.30 10.13 -9.23
C SER A 437 9.96 8.85 -8.74
N ASP A 438 10.19 8.70 -7.44
CA ASP A 438 10.60 7.43 -6.84
C ASP A 438 9.40 6.47 -6.92
N ALA A 439 9.39 5.68 -7.98
CA ALA A 439 8.26 4.82 -8.36
C ALA A 439 8.31 3.49 -7.63
N ASN A 440 9.51 3.06 -7.23
CA ASN A 440 9.69 1.85 -6.42
C ASN A 440 9.69 2.18 -4.91
N TYR A 441 9.75 3.46 -4.52
CA TYR A 441 9.72 3.96 -3.15
C TYR A 441 11.00 3.64 -2.36
N ASP A 442 12.16 3.50 -3.03
CA ASP A 442 13.43 3.16 -2.38
C ASP A 442 14.19 4.33 -1.80
N GLY A 443 13.68 5.55 -1.95
CA GLY A 443 14.34 6.79 -1.55
C GLY A 443 15.36 7.30 -2.57
N VAL A 444 15.64 6.52 -3.64
CA VAL A 444 16.67 6.80 -4.62
C VAL A 444 16.07 6.88 -6.02
N ILE A 445 16.10 8.09 -6.58
CA ILE A 445 15.61 8.30 -7.94
C ILE A 445 16.66 7.81 -8.94
N ASP A 446 16.41 6.67 -9.59
CA ASP A 446 17.32 6.08 -10.56
C ASP A 446 16.65 5.30 -11.71
N ALA A 447 17.47 4.55 -12.46
CA ALA A 447 17.02 3.78 -13.61
C ALA A 447 15.87 2.79 -13.27
N ARG A 448 15.82 2.28 -12.03
CA ARG A 448 14.79 1.33 -11.58
C ARG A 448 13.41 1.96 -11.56
N ASP A 449 13.31 3.24 -11.23
CA ASP A 449 12.04 3.97 -11.27
C ASP A 449 11.53 4.12 -12.71
N LEU A 450 12.44 4.49 -13.62
CA LEU A 450 12.12 4.60 -15.05
C LEU A 450 11.69 3.25 -15.63
N GLU A 451 12.36 2.15 -15.28
CA GLU A 451 11.99 0.80 -15.70
C GLU A 451 10.60 0.39 -15.19
N LEU A 452 10.34 0.62 -13.90
CA LEU A 452 9.07 0.29 -13.28
C LEU A 452 7.93 1.13 -13.87
N MET A 453 8.14 2.44 -14.03
CA MET A 453 7.20 3.35 -14.67
C MET A 453 6.88 2.89 -16.10
N LEU A 454 7.90 2.52 -16.88
CA LEU A 454 7.73 2.06 -18.26
C LEU A 454 6.90 0.78 -18.34
N ARG A 455 7.16 -0.16 -17.42
CA ARG A 455 6.42 -1.42 -17.33
C ARG A 455 4.94 -1.14 -17.01
N LEU A 456 4.67 -0.44 -15.91
CA LEU A 456 3.31 -0.18 -15.43
C LEU A 456 2.49 0.67 -16.41
N TYR A 457 3.11 1.68 -17.03
CA TYR A 457 2.45 2.52 -18.04
C TYR A 457 2.06 1.75 -19.31
N ARG A 458 2.76 0.65 -19.64
CA ARG A 458 2.42 -0.21 -20.79
C ARG A 458 1.34 -1.24 -20.45
N GLU A 459 1.22 -1.61 -19.18
CA GLU A 459 0.34 -2.69 -18.70
C GLU A 459 -1.04 -2.20 -18.22
N GLN A 460 -1.24 -0.89 -18.06
CA GLN A 460 -2.42 -0.25 -17.47
C GLN A 460 -3.77 -0.40 -18.20
#